data_AF-A0A7C5SDK3-F1
#
_entry.id   AF-A0A7C5SDK3-F1
#
_cell.length_a   1.000
_cell.length_b   1.000
_cell.length_c   1.000
_cell.angle_alpha   90.00
_cell.angle_beta   90.00
_cell.angle_gamma   90.00
#
_symmetry.space_group_name_H-M   'P 1'
#
loop_
_entity.id
_entity.type
_entity.pdbx_description
1 polymer ?
#
loop_
_entity_poly.entity_id
_entity_poly.type
_entity_poly.pdbx_seq_one_letter_code
_entity_poly.pdbx_strand_id
1 'polypeptide(L)'
;MPHAAAESPLDHARALLRDLPAADEAARRRARARDAVLTKPPGALGRLEEIAIWLSGWRGHPPRAADIAVHVFAGNHGVAAQGVSAFPPAVTAQMVANFEAGGAAINQICAAFGL
;
A
#
# COMPACT_ATOMS: atom_id res chain seq x y z
N MET A 1 29.22 2.93 -26.81
CA MET A 1 28.58 3.84 -25.85
C MET A 1 28.60 3.15 -24.50
N PRO A 2 29.41 3.59 -23.53
CA PRO A 2 29.43 2.96 -22.21
C PRO A 2 28.07 3.18 -21.55
N HIS A 3 27.42 2.09 -21.16
CA HIS A 3 26.20 2.12 -20.34
C HIS A 3 26.60 2.78 -19.02
N ALA A 4 26.15 4.02 -18.78
CA ALA A 4 26.27 4.65 -17.47
C ALA A 4 25.76 3.64 -16.44
N ALA A 5 26.59 3.32 -15.44
CA ALA A 5 26.23 2.36 -14.41
C ALA A 5 24.91 2.84 -13.78
N ALA A 6 23.85 2.04 -13.96
CA ALA A 6 22.55 2.35 -13.37
C ALA A 6 22.74 2.52 -11.86
N GLU A 7 22.16 3.58 -11.31
CA GLU A 7 22.19 3.87 -9.87
C GLU A 7 21.74 2.63 -9.09
N SER A 8 22.46 2.27 -8.02
CA SER A 8 22.10 1.11 -7.20
C SER A 8 20.69 1.31 -6.64
N PRO A 9 19.81 0.29 -6.68
CA PRO A 9 18.49 0.37 -6.04
C PRO A 9 18.57 0.75 -4.55
N LEU A 10 19.66 0.39 -3.87
CA LEU A 10 19.89 0.78 -2.48
C LEU A 10 20.29 2.24 -2.33
N ASP A 11 20.99 2.82 -3.30
CA ASP A 11 21.32 4.25 -3.29
C ASP A 11 20.07 5.09 -3.57
N HIS A 12 19.23 4.63 -4.49
CA HIS A 12 17.92 5.22 -4.72
C HIS A 12 17.02 5.16 -3.47
N ALA A 13 16.95 3.99 -2.81
CA ALA A 13 16.20 3.84 -1.56
C ALA A 13 16.74 4.76 -0.45
N ARG A 14 18.06 4.89 -0.31
CA ARG A 14 18.68 5.82 0.65
C ARG A 14 18.33 7.28 0.33
N ALA A 15 18.30 7.65 -0.94
CA ALA A 15 17.89 8.99 -1.35
C ALA A 15 16.43 9.28 -0.96
N LEU A 16 15.52 8.36 -1.27
CA LEU A 16 14.11 8.47 -0.87
C LEU A 16 13.93 8.56 0.65
N LEU A 17 14.71 7.80 1.43
CA LEU A 17 14.64 7.83 2.89
C LEU A 17 15.14 9.15 3.49
N ARG A 18 16.10 9.83 2.84
CA ARG A 18 16.56 11.16 3.25
C ARG A 18 15.50 12.23 2.97
N ASP A 19 14.83 12.11 1.84
CA ASP A 19 13.92 13.12 1.32
C ASP A 19 12.46 12.63 1.31
N LEU A 20 12.03 11.98 2.40
CA LEU A 20 10.65 11.51 2.52
C LEU A 20 9.68 12.69 2.47
N PRO A 21 8.63 12.64 1.63
CA PRO A 21 7.64 13.71 1.59
C PRO A 21 6.89 13.79 2.92
N ALA A 22 6.55 15.00 3.32
CA ALA A 22 5.59 15.25 4.38
C ALA A 22 4.17 15.32 3.80
N ALA A 23 3.17 15.01 4.62
CA ALA A 23 1.78 15.23 4.25
C ALA A 23 1.47 16.73 4.06
N ASP A 24 0.64 17.05 3.07
CA ASP A 24 0.16 18.41 2.81
C ASP A 24 -0.82 18.86 3.91
N GLU A 25 -0.36 19.73 4.79
CA GLU A 25 -1.18 20.29 5.87
C GLU A 25 -2.26 21.26 5.36
N ALA A 26 -2.02 21.93 4.23
CA ALA A 26 -3.06 22.76 3.61
C ALA A 26 -4.20 21.88 3.07
N ALA A 27 -3.90 20.72 2.49
CA ALA A 27 -4.93 19.75 2.09
C ALA A 27 -5.71 19.20 3.28
N ARG A 28 -5.04 18.88 4.40
CA ARG A 28 -5.70 18.47 5.65
C ARG A 28 -6.64 19.54 6.17
N ARG A 29 -6.21 20.81 6.21
CA ARG A 29 -7.09 21.94 6.60
C ARG A 29 -8.31 22.07 5.70
N ARG A 30 -8.12 21.99 4.37
CA ARG A 30 -9.24 22.02 3.41
C ARG A 30 -10.21 20.87 3.65
N ALA A 31 -9.71 19.66 3.91
CA ALA A 31 -10.53 18.49 4.20
C ALA A 31 -11.33 18.65 5.51
N ARG A 32 -10.69 19.12 6.59
CA ARG A 32 -11.38 19.43 7.88
C ARG A 32 -12.47 20.48 7.72
N ALA A 33 -12.18 21.57 6.99
CA ALA A 33 -13.16 22.63 6.76
C ALA A 33 -14.37 22.12 5.96
N ARG A 34 -14.14 21.26 4.96
CA ARG A 34 -15.22 20.61 4.21
C ARG A 34 -16.03 19.65 5.09
N ASP A 35 -15.36 18.83 5.90
CA ASP A 35 -16.01 17.86 6.78
C ASP A 35 -16.96 18.54 7.79
N ALA A 36 -16.56 19.70 8.32
CA ALA A 36 -17.33 20.48 9.28
C ALA A 36 -18.65 21.06 8.73
N VAL A 37 -18.81 21.15 7.41
CA VAL A 37 -20.03 21.69 6.75
C VAL A 37 -20.88 20.61 6.09
N LEU A 38 -20.53 19.33 6.25
CA LEU A 38 -21.36 18.23 5.76
C LEU A 38 -22.63 18.09 6.58
N THR A 39 -23.69 17.57 5.96
CA THR A 39 -24.97 17.26 6.61
C THR A 39 -24.84 16.05 7.55
N LYS A 40 -24.12 16.23 8.66
CA LYS A 40 -23.90 15.27 9.74
C LYS A 40 -23.61 16.02 11.04
N PRO A 41 -23.97 15.49 12.22
CA PRO A 41 -23.40 15.98 13.48
C PRO A 41 -21.86 15.86 13.44
N PRO A 42 -21.12 16.79 14.06
CA PRO A 42 -19.66 16.68 14.17
C PRO A 42 -19.25 15.33 14.76
N GLY A 43 -18.30 14.64 14.12
CA GLY A 43 -17.80 13.34 14.57
C GLY A 43 -18.71 12.14 14.32
N ALA A 44 -19.89 12.31 13.71
CA ALA A 44 -20.87 11.22 13.53
C ALA A 44 -20.35 10.05 12.66
N LEU A 45 -19.33 10.26 11.82
CA LEU A 45 -18.72 9.19 11.01
C LEU A 45 -17.43 8.63 11.65
N GLY A 46 -17.03 9.14 12.82
CA GLY A 46 -15.89 8.67 13.60
C GLY A 46 -14.61 8.55 12.77
N ARG A 47 -14.01 7.35 12.76
CA ARG A 47 -12.73 7.06 12.09
C ARG A 47 -12.76 7.30 10.58
N LEU A 48 -13.93 7.31 9.94
CA LEU A 48 -14.03 7.62 8.52
C LEU A 48 -13.63 9.08 8.23
N GLU A 49 -13.95 10.02 9.13
CA GLU A 49 -13.55 11.42 9.02
C GLU A 49 -12.03 11.54 9.10
N GLU A 50 -11.42 10.83 10.05
CA GLU A 50 -9.97 10.79 10.25
C GLU A 50 -9.24 10.24 9.01
N ILE A 51 -9.73 9.12 8.46
CA ILE A 51 -9.15 8.50 7.26
C ILE A 51 -9.26 9.44 6.06
N ALA A 52 -10.40 10.11 5.86
CA ALA A 52 -10.58 11.03 4.75
C ALA A 52 -9.63 12.24 4.82
N ILE A 53 -9.44 12.81 6.02
CA ILE A 53 -8.50 13.91 6.25
C ILE A 53 -7.05 13.45 6.07
N TRP A 54 -6.70 12.27 6.60
CA TRP A 54 -5.36 11.70 6.46
C TRP A 54 -5.00 11.45 4.99
N LEU A 55 -5.88 10.80 4.23
CA LEU A 55 -5.69 10.55 2.80
C LEU A 55 -5.60 11.86 2.00
N SER A 56 -6.40 12.87 2.36
CA SER A 56 -6.32 14.19 1.70
C SER A 56 -4.93 14.82 1.86
N GLY A 57 -4.31 14.67 3.03
CA GLY A 57 -2.94 15.16 3.27
C GLY A 57 -1.89 14.47 2.40
N TRP A 58 -2.00 13.16 2.21
CA TRP A 58 -1.04 12.41 1.40
C TRP A 58 -1.28 12.49 -0.11
N ARG A 59 -2.53 12.73 -0.53
CA ARG A 59 -2.89 12.94 -1.95
C ARG A 59 -2.80 14.40 -2.39
N GLY A 60 -2.87 15.37 -1.46
CA GLY A 60 -2.97 16.81 -1.74
C GLY A 60 -4.38 17.29 -2.15
N HIS A 61 -5.30 16.36 -2.42
CA HIS A 61 -6.67 16.61 -2.89
C HIS A 61 -7.66 15.66 -2.19
N PRO A 62 -8.99 15.91 -2.28
CA PRO A 62 -9.99 15.03 -1.68
C PRO A 62 -9.81 13.57 -2.13
N PRO A 63 -9.95 12.58 -1.21
CA PRO A 63 -9.62 11.21 -1.50
C PRO A 63 -10.65 10.58 -2.44
N ARG A 64 -10.17 9.73 -3.33
CA ARG A 64 -10.98 8.83 -4.17
C ARG A 64 -10.42 7.42 -4.05
N ALA A 65 -11.29 6.44 -3.88
CA ALA A 65 -10.95 5.03 -3.94
C ALA A 65 -10.89 4.59 -5.42
N ALA A 66 -9.94 5.15 -6.16
CA ALA A 66 -9.64 4.81 -7.54
C ALA A 66 -8.20 4.31 -7.63
N ASP A 67 -7.92 3.43 -8.59
CA ASP A 67 -6.57 2.91 -8.87
C ASP A 67 -5.89 2.28 -7.65
N ILE A 68 -6.60 1.37 -6.97
CA ILE A 68 -6.07 0.65 -5.82
C ILE A 68 -5.30 -0.56 -6.32
N ALA A 69 -4.04 -0.70 -5.89
CA ALA A 69 -3.20 -1.85 -6.19
C ALA A 69 -2.91 -2.66 -4.93
N VAL A 70 -2.90 -3.99 -5.07
CA VAL A 70 -2.47 -4.93 -4.04
C VAL A 70 -1.13 -5.51 -4.45
N HIS A 71 -0.09 -5.28 -3.66
CA HIS A 71 1.26 -5.82 -3.90
C HIS A 71 1.53 -6.99 -2.96
N VAL A 72 1.76 -8.17 -3.52
CA VAL A 72 2.16 -9.38 -2.77
C VAL A 72 3.66 -9.60 -2.97
N PHE A 73 4.43 -9.53 -1.88
CA PHE A 73 5.86 -9.82 -1.89
C PHE A 73 6.09 -11.26 -1.43
N ALA A 74 6.72 -12.08 -2.29
CA ALA A 74 7.02 -13.47 -1.99
C ALA A 74 8.53 -13.71 -1.99
N GLY A 75 9.01 -14.41 -0.97
CA GLY A 75 10.42 -14.74 -0.81
C GLY A 75 10.63 -15.91 0.15
N ASN A 76 11.59 -16.76 -0.17
CA ASN A 76 12.02 -17.85 0.71
C ASN A 76 13.06 -17.37 1.72
N HIS A 77 13.11 -18.06 2.86
CA HIS A 77 14.01 -17.74 3.96
C HIS A 77 14.85 -18.96 4.31
N GLY A 78 16.17 -18.79 4.45
CA GLY A 78 17.09 -19.90 4.74
C GLY A 78 16.80 -20.63 6.06
N VAL A 79 16.24 -19.93 7.05
CA VAL A 79 15.85 -20.52 8.34
C VAL A 79 14.83 -21.65 8.21
N ALA A 80 14.05 -21.70 7.12
CA ALA A 80 13.09 -22.77 6.87
C ALA A 80 13.74 -24.16 6.80
N ALA A 81 15.03 -24.25 6.43
CA ALA A 81 15.79 -25.50 6.45
C ALA A 81 15.98 -26.09 7.87
N GLN A 82 15.75 -25.29 8.91
CA GLN A 82 15.83 -25.71 10.31
C GLN A 82 14.51 -26.30 10.83
N GLY A 83 13.52 -26.55 9.96
CA GLY A 83 12.25 -27.16 10.36
C GLY A 83 11.30 -26.23 11.14
N VAL A 84 11.52 -24.92 11.08
CA VAL A 84 10.68 -23.91 11.77
C VAL A 84 9.33 -23.65 11.08
N SER A 85 9.12 -24.24 9.90
CA SER A 85 7.90 -24.09 9.10
C SER A 85 7.17 -25.43 8.98
N ALA A 86 5.84 -25.39 9.07
CA ALA A 86 4.99 -26.56 8.80
C ALA A 86 4.96 -26.98 7.32
N PHE A 87 5.41 -26.10 6.41
CA PHE A 87 5.41 -26.32 4.97
C PHE A 87 6.83 -26.23 4.38
N PRO A 88 7.16 -27.04 3.36
CA PRO A 88 8.46 -26.97 2.71
C PRO A 88 8.61 -25.66 1.90
N PRO A 89 9.85 -25.16 1.69
CA PRO A 89 10.10 -23.90 0.95
C PRO A 89 9.54 -23.86 -0.48
N ALA A 90 9.31 -25.02 -1.10
CA ALA A 90 8.70 -25.11 -2.43
C ALA A 90 7.26 -24.57 -2.48
N VAL A 91 6.55 -24.55 -1.35
CA VAL A 91 5.17 -24.04 -1.28
C VAL A 91 5.09 -22.55 -1.62
N THR A 92 6.14 -21.77 -1.34
CA THR A 92 6.19 -20.35 -1.74
C THR A 92 6.02 -20.19 -3.24
N ALA A 93 6.77 -20.95 -4.05
CA ALA A 93 6.67 -20.89 -5.52
C ALA A 93 5.31 -21.40 -6.03
N GLN A 94 4.77 -22.44 -5.39
CA GLN A 94 3.43 -22.95 -5.71
C GLN A 94 2.34 -21.92 -5.43
N MET A 95 2.44 -21.17 -4.32
CA MET A 95 1.50 -20.10 -4.00
C MET A 95 1.64 -18.91 -4.95
N VAL A 96 2.86 -18.57 -5.39
CA VAL A 96 3.06 -17.56 -6.44
C VAL A 96 2.36 -17.96 -7.73
N ALA A 97 2.54 -19.21 -8.19
CA ALA A 97 1.81 -19.71 -9.35
C ALA A 97 0.29 -19.69 -9.14
N ASN A 98 -0.18 -19.94 -7.92
CA ASN A 98 -1.60 -19.83 -7.58
C ASN A 98 -2.11 -18.37 -7.61
N PHE A 99 -1.29 -17.40 -7.18
CA PHE A 99 -1.61 -15.97 -7.29
C PHE A 99 -1.74 -15.53 -8.76
N GLU A 100 -0.80 -15.97 -9.61
CA GLU A 100 -0.80 -15.70 -11.05
C GLU A 100 -2.02 -16.33 -11.74
N ALA A 101 -2.42 -17.52 -11.32
CA ALA A 101 -3.60 -18.22 -11.83
C ALA A 101 -4.95 -17.68 -11.29
N GLY A 102 -4.93 -16.70 -10.39
CA GLY A 102 -6.16 -16.16 -9.80
C GLY A 102 -6.82 -17.06 -8.73
N GLY A 103 -6.16 -18.15 -8.33
CA GLY A 103 -6.74 -19.19 -7.49
C GLY A 103 -6.59 -18.97 -5.99
N ALA A 104 -5.89 -17.92 -5.55
CA ALA A 104 -5.72 -17.65 -4.13
C ALA A 104 -6.83 -16.78 -3.54
N ALA A 105 -6.98 -16.85 -2.21
CA ALA A 105 -7.95 -16.03 -1.48
C ALA A 105 -7.78 -14.53 -1.75
N ILE A 106 -6.54 -14.04 -1.88
CA ILE A 106 -6.29 -12.62 -2.17
C ILE A 106 -6.84 -12.21 -3.55
N ASN A 107 -6.78 -13.09 -4.55
CA ASN A 107 -7.37 -12.82 -5.86
C ASN A 107 -8.90 -12.65 -5.75
N GLN A 108 -9.55 -13.53 -4.97
CA GLN A 108 -11.00 -13.49 -4.80
C GLN A 108 -11.46 -12.25 -4.02
N ILE A 109 -10.68 -11.82 -3.02
CA ILE A 109 -10.93 -10.56 -2.32
C ILE A 109 -10.77 -9.38 -3.29
N CYS A 110 -9.70 -9.33 -4.08
CA CYS A 110 -9.48 -8.26 -5.06
C CYS A 110 -10.65 -8.19 -6.06
N ALA A 111 -11.03 -9.34 -6.63
CA ALA A 111 -12.16 -9.43 -7.56
C ALA A 111 -13.49 -8.96 -6.94
N ALA A 112 -13.77 -9.32 -5.68
CA ALA A 112 -14.99 -8.89 -4.99
C ALA A 112 -15.07 -7.36 -4.77
N PHE A 113 -13.93 -6.67 -4.74
CA PHE A 113 -13.84 -5.22 -4.57
C PHE A 113 -13.46 -4.48 -5.86
N GLY A 114 -13.35 -5.17 -7.00
CA GLY A 114 -12.96 -4.59 -8.28
C GLY A 114 -11.52 -4.06 -8.31
N LEU A 115 -10.62 -4.73 -7.59
CA LEU A 115 -9.18 -4.45 -7.55
C LEU A 115 -8.39 -5.32 -8.52
#